data_AF-A0A2N4U2X9-F1
#
_entry.id   AF-A0A2N4U2X9-F1
#
_cell.length_a   1.000
_cell.length_b   1.000
_cell.length_c   1.000
_cell.angle_alpha   90.00
_cell.angle_beta   90.00
_cell.angle_gamma   90.00
#
_symmetry.space_group_name_H-M   'P 1'
#
loop_
_entity.id
_entity.type
_entity.pdbx_description
1 polymer ?
#
loop_
_entity_poly.entity_id
_entity_poly.type
_entity_poly.pdbx_seq_one_letter_code
_entity_poly.pdbx_strand_id
1 'polypeptide(L)'
;MPTYDYVCNKCGPFEAFSSIAARDAVVGCPFCASPSLRLLLNAPRLAIMKGGRRHAMAVNEKASHEPVNSKAYTSKPHPFGCGCCASATVKSASGSTGETRSFPDKRPWMISH
;
A
#
# COMPACT_ATOMS: atom_id res chain seq x y z
N MET A 1 16.14 -17.74 -8.57
CA MET A 1 15.84 -18.84 -7.62
C MET A 1 15.68 -18.21 -6.25
N PRO A 2 14.64 -18.54 -5.46
CA PRO A 2 14.45 -17.93 -4.14
C PRO A 2 15.55 -18.35 -3.16
N THR A 3 15.87 -17.46 -2.24
CA THR A 3 16.77 -17.70 -1.10
C THR A 3 15.93 -18.08 0.12
N TYR A 4 16.39 -19.06 0.87
CA TYR A 4 15.78 -19.50 2.13
C TYR A 4 16.82 -19.54 3.25
N ASP A 5 16.35 -19.34 4.48
CA ASP A 5 17.17 -19.47 5.67
C ASP A 5 17.16 -20.93 6.17
N TYR A 6 18.33 -21.41 6.57
CA TYR A 6 18.55 -22.73 7.15
C TYR A 6 19.32 -22.60 8.47
N VAL A 7 19.25 -23.61 9.32
CA VAL A 7 19.99 -23.65 10.58
C VAL A 7 20.75 -24.96 10.73
N CYS A 8 22.04 -24.82 11.02
CA CYS A 8 22.91 -25.89 11.46
C CYS A 8 23.02 -25.86 12.99
N ASN A 9 22.81 -26.99 13.65
CA ASN A 9 22.92 -27.08 15.12
C ASN A 9 24.33 -26.80 15.67
N LYS A 10 25.36 -26.83 14.81
CA LYS A 10 26.77 -26.60 15.18
C LYS A 10 27.29 -25.22 14.76
N CYS A 11 27.00 -24.80 13.53
CA CYS A 11 27.55 -23.58 12.93
C CYS A 11 26.61 -22.38 12.99
N GLY A 12 25.31 -22.59 13.25
CA GLY A 12 24.31 -21.52 13.27
C GLY A 12 23.56 -21.34 11.95
N PRO A 13 22.88 -20.19 11.78
CA PRO A 13 22.04 -19.92 10.61
C PRO A 13 22.85 -19.57 9.37
N PHE A 14 22.32 -19.90 8.18
CA PHE A 14 22.88 -19.51 6.90
C PHE A 14 21.78 -19.43 5.83
N GLU A 15 22.07 -18.71 4.73
CA GLU A 15 21.18 -18.59 3.58
C GLU A 15 21.62 -19.53 2.45
N ALA A 16 20.66 -20.14 1.76
CA ALA A 16 20.93 -20.95 0.58
C ALA A 16 19.84 -20.79 -0.50
N PHE A 17 20.26 -20.87 -1.76
CA PHE A 17 19.33 -20.95 -2.89
C PHE A 17 18.69 -22.33 -2.92
N SER A 18 17.36 -22.36 -3.03
CA SER A 18 16.64 -23.62 -3.24
C SER A 18 15.43 -23.40 -4.13
N SER A 19 15.02 -24.46 -4.82
CA SER A 19 13.75 -24.42 -5.53
C SER A 19 12.61 -24.39 -4.52
N ILE A 20 11.44 -23.89 -4.93
CA ILE A 20 10.29 -23.83 -4.04
C ILE A 20 9.78 -25.22 -3.62
N ALA A 21 10.09 -26.26 -4.41
CA ALA A 21 9.75 -27.65 -4.12
C ALA A 21 10.75 -28.30 -3.13
N ALA A 22 12.02 -27.89 -3.15
CA ALA A 22 13.06 -28.44 -2.29
C ALA A 22 13.31 -27.60 -1.02
N ARG A 23 12.59 -26.49 -0.83
CA ARG A 23 12.79 -25.55 0.28
C ARG A 23 12.82 -26.22 1.67
N ASP A 24 11.98 -27.25 1.87
CA ASP A 24 11.84 -27.94 3.16
C ASP A 24 12.72 -29.21 3.24
N ALA A 25 13.54 -29.48 2.21
CA ALA A 25 14.49 -30.59 2.21
C ALA A 25 15.68 -30.31 3.15
N VAL A 26 16.27 -31.39 3.67
CA VAL A 26 17.53 -31.31 4.43
C VAL A 26 18.66 -30.90 3.48
N VAL A 27 19.43 -29.89 3.89
CA VAL A 27 20.60 -29.41 3.14
C VAL A 27 21.87 -29.55 3.99
N GLY A 28 23.02 -29.73 3.34
CA GLY A 28 24.31 -29.75 4.03
C GLY A 28 24.74 -28.35 4.45
N CYS A 29 25.23 -28.20 5.68
CA CYS A 29 25.84 -26.94 6.14
C CYS A 29 27.08 -26.62 5.29
N PRO A 30 27.26 -25.38 4.81
CA PRO A 30 28.42 -25.01 3.99
C PRO A 30 29.76 -25.05 4.76
N PHE A 31 29.73 -25.05 6.10
CA PHE A 31 30.92 -25.06 6.94
C PHE A 31 31.32 -26.43 7.45
N CYS A 32 30.33 -27.27 7.82
CA CYS A 32 30.60 -28.56 8.47
C CYS A 32 29.89 -29.77 7.84
N ALA A 33 29.19 -29.57 6.72
CA ALA A 33 28.41 -30.58 5.99
C ALA A 33 27.30 -31.30 6.79
N SER A 34 27.05 -30.91 8.04
CA SER A 34 25.99 -31.51 8.85
C SER A 34 24.59 -31.21 8.31
N PRO A 35 23.61 -32.10 8.52
CA PRO A 35 22.24 -31.89 8.07
C PRO A 35 21.65 -30.64 8.73
N SER A 36 21.12 -29.76 7.90
CA SER A 36 20.53 -28.48 8.29
C SER A 36 19.10 -28.41 7.77
N LEU A 37 18.20 -27.91 8.62
CA LEU A 37 16.77 -27.76 8.30
C LEU A 37 16.45 -26.31 8.01
N ARG A 38 15.39 -26.10 7.23
CA ARG A 38 14.89 -24.76 6.94
C ARG A 38 14.42 -24.09 8.23
N LEU A 39 14.81 -22.84 8.41
CA LEU A 39 14.40 -21.97 9.50
C LEU A 39 13.60 -20.80 8.92
N LEU A 40 12.52 -20.41 9.59
CA LEU A 40 11.77 -19.19 9.24
C LEU A 40 12.23 -18.07 10.17
N LEU A 41 13.40 -17.49 9.89
CA LEU A 41 13.96 -16.40 10.70
C LEU A 41 13.16 -15.10 10.54
N ASN A 42 12.74 -14.81 9.31
CA ASN A 42 12.03 -13.59 9.00
C ASN A 42 10.52 -13.82 8.92
N ALA A 43 9.76 -13.03 9.68
CA ALA A 43 8.31 -12.99 9.53
C ALA A 43 7.96 -12.57 8.10
N PRO A 44 7.08 -13.30 7.40
CA PRO A 44 6.66 -12.89 6.07
C PRO A 44 6.02 -11.49 6.15
N ARG A 45 6.28 -10.64 5.16
CA ARG A 45 5.59 -9.35 5.04
C ARG A 45 4.12 -9.59 4.70
N LEU A 46 3.30 -9.74 5.74
CA LEU A 46 1.87 -9.96 5.58
C LEU A 46 1.17 -8.67 5.17
N ALA A 47 0.39 -8.73 4.09
CA ALA A 47 -0.43 -7.62 3.61
C ALA A 47 -1.73 -7.46 4.45
N ILE A 48 -1.63 -7.44 5.78
CA ILE A 48 -2.77 -7.39 6.73
C ILE A 48 -3.60 -6.10 6.68
N MET A 49 -3.08 -5.08 5.99
CA MET A 49 -3.75 -3.81 5.84
C MET A 49 -4.81 -3.87 4.74
N LYS A 50 -6.07 -3.61 5.10
CA LYS A 50 -7.20 -3.45 4.16
C LYS A 50 -6.81 -2.53 2.99
N GLY A 51 -7.14 -2.94 1.76
CA GLY A 51 -6.76 -2.24 0.53
C GLY A 51 -7.20 -0.76 0.51
N GLY A 52 -8.42 -0.47 0.96
CA GLY A 52 -8.93 0.91 1.04
C GLY A 52 -8.10 1.81 1.96
N ARG A 53 -7.62 1.27 3.09
CA ARG A 53 -6.75 2.02 4.02
C ARG A 53 -5.37 2.29 3.41
N ARG A 54 -4.80 1.31 2.71
CA ARG A 54 -3.54 1.48 1.97
C ARG A 54 -3.67 2.54 0.89
N HIS A 55 -4.76 2.50 0.13
CA HIS A 55 -5.03 3.47 -0.94
C HIS A 55 -5.19 4.88 -0.37
N ALA A 56 -6.00 5.06 0.69
CA ALA A 56 -6.19 6.36 1.32
C ALA A 56 -4.88 6.97 1.82
N MET A 57 -3.99 6.17 2.44
CA MET A 57 -2.69 6.64 2.89
C MET A 57 -1.77 7.01 1.72
N ALA A 58 -1.74 6.21 0.65
CA ALA A 58 -0.95 6.51 -0.55
C ALA A 58 -1.43 7.82 -1.23
N VAL A 59 -2.74 8.03 -1.31
CA VAL A 59 -3.33 9.28 -1.80
C VAL A 59 -2.96 10.45 -0.90
N ASN A 60 -3.02 10.29 0.42
CA ASN A 60 -2.66 11.34 1.39
C ASN A 60 -1.16 11.69 1.31
N GLU A 61 -0.28 10.71 1.17
CA GLU A 61 1.16 10.90 0.98
C GLU A 61 1.44 11.64 -0.33
N LYS A 62 0.83 11.21 -1.44
CA LYS A 62 0.92 11.91 -2.73
C LYS A 62 0.47 13.36 -2.62
N ALA A 63 -0.69 13.59 -2.00
CA ALA A 63 -1.23 14.93 -1.84
C ALA A 63 -0.39 15.81 -0.89
N SER A 64 0.54 15.23 -0.12
CA SER A 64 1.51 16.02 0.64
C SER A 64 2.52 16.72 -0.23
N HIS A 65 2.98 16.05 -1.29
CA HIS A 65 4.02 16.56 -2.18
C HIS A 65 3.40 17.22 -3.43
N GLU A 66 2.26 16.71 -3.89
CA GLU A 66 1.61 17.10 -5.14
C GLU A 66 0.08 17.11 -4.98
N PRO A 67 -0.49 18.10 -4.25
CA PRO A 67 -1.94 18.21 -4.10
C PRO A 67 -2.59 18.54 -5.44
N VAL A 68 -3.58 17.74 -5.85
CA VAL A 68 -4.41 18.06 -7.01
C VAL A 68 -5.41 19.13 -6.59
N ASN A 69 -5.28 20.33 -7.17
CA ASN A 69 -6.24 21.41 -7.00
C ASN A 69 -7.32 21.34 -8.09
N SER A 70 -8.44 22.05 -7.88
CA SER A 70 -9.56 22.09 -8.82
C SER A 70 -9.22 22.61 -10.22
N LYS A 71 -8.11 23.35 -10.39
CA LYS A 71 -7.61 23.79 -11.70
C LYS A 71 -6.80 22.71 -12.43
N ALA A 72 -6.11 21.85 -11.66
CA ALA A 72 -5.33 20.72 -12.17
C ALA A 72 -6.14 19.41 -12.28
N TYR A 73 -7.38 19.41 -11.76
CA TYR A 73 -8.34 18.34 -11.98
C TYR A 73 -8.82 18.42 -13.44
N THR A 74 -8.01 17.90 -14.38
CA THR A 74 -8.49 17.57 -15.72
C THR A 74 -9.69 16.67 -15.54
N SER A 75 -10.83 17.10 -16.10
CA SER A 75 -12.13 16.42 -16.08
C SER A 75 -11.96 14.93 -16.34
N LYS A 76 -11.82 14.14 -15.28
CA LYS A 76 -11.97 12.71 -15.40
C LYS A 76 -13.42 12.47 -15.84
N PRO A 77 -13.67 11.63 -16.85
CA PRO A 77 -15.03 11.28 -17.21
C PRO A 77 -15.72 10.77 -15.95
N HIS A 78 -16.89 11.34 -15.65
CA HIS A 78 -17.67 10.94 -14.48
C HIS A 78 -17.86 9.42 -14.47
N PRO A 79 -17.80 8.76 -13.30
CA PRO A 79 -18.13 7.35 -13.22
C PRO A 79 -19.53 7.12 -13.77
N PHE A 80 -19.72 6.01 -14.49
CA PHE A 80 -21.02 5.62 -15.06
C PHE A 80 -22.09 5.63 -13.95
N GLY A 81 -23.14 6.44 -14.13
CA GLY A 81 -24.20 6.65 -13.12
C GLY A 81 -24.11 7.93 -12.27
N CYS A 82 -23.19 8.85 -12.57
CA CYS A 82 -23.17 10.16 -11.90
C CYS A 82 -24.41 11.01 -12.28
N GLY A 83 -25.34 11.18 -11.33
CA GLY A 83 -26.61 11.90 -11.52
C GLY A 83 -26.50 13.39 -11.83
N CYS A 84 -25.29 13.96 -11.87
CA CYS A 84 -25.05 15.37 -12.18
C CYS A 84 -25.14 15.70 -13.68
N CYS A 85 -25.11 14.70 -14.58
CA CYS A 85 -25.15 14.92 -16.04
C CYS A 85 -26.52 14.62 -16.69
N ALA A 86 -27.48 14.06 -15.95
CA ALA A 86 -28.87 14.05 -16.43
C ALA A 86 -29.42 15.47 -16.24
N SER A 87 -30.06 16.04 -17.27
CA SER A 87 -30.76 17.33 -17.22
C SER A 87 -31.96 17.29 -16.26
N ALA A 88 -31.71 17.07 -14.97
CA ALA A 88 -32.59 17.51 -13.91
C ALA A 88 -32.08 18.89 -13.52
N THR A 89 -32.98 19.88 -13.52
CA THR A 89 -32.72 21.23 -13.02
C THR A 89 -32.40 21.16 -11.53
N VAL A 90 -31.16 20.78 -11.19
CA VAL A 90 -30.64 20.99 -9.84
C VAL A 90 -30.54 22.49 -9.69
N LYS A 91 -31.35 23.05 -8.79
CA LYS A 91 -31.16 24.42 -8.32
C LYS A 91 -29.73 24.48 -7.79
N SER A 92 -28.82 25.03 -8.57
CA SER A 92 -27.56 25.53 -8.05
C SER A 92 -27.95 26.54 -6.98
N ALA A 93 -27.81 26.16 -5.72
CA ALA A 93 -27.81 27.12 -4.64
C ALA A 93 -26.54 27.97 -4.81
N SER A 94 -26.61 28.95 -5.70
CA SER A 94 -25.68 30.07 -5.69
C SER A 94 -26.01 30.89 -4.46
N GLY A 95 -25.30 30.64 -3.36
CA GLY A 95 -25.55 31.40 -2.14
C GLY A 95 -25.01 30.79 -0.87
N SER A 96 -23.71 30.49 -0.82
CA SER A 96 -22.96 30.88 0.37
C SER A 96 -21.62 31.41 -0.10
N THR A 97 -21.42 32.71 0.11
CA THR A 97 -20.15 33.40 0.06
C THR A 97 -19.06 32.51 0.66
N GLY A 98 -17.94 32.36 -0.04
CA GLY A 98 -16.91 31.38 0.26
C GLY A 98 -16.32 31.55 1.66
N GLU A 99 -16.87 30.82 2.63
CA GLU A 99 -16.11 30.41 3.81
C GLU A 99 -15.39 29.11 3.45
N THR A 100 -14.11 29.24 3.11
CA THR A 100 -13.16 28.14 3.29
C THR A 100 -13.21 27.77 4.76
N ARG A 101 -14.01 26.76 5.14
CA ARG A 101 -13.94 26.20 6.49
C ARG A 101 -12.59 25.50 6.63
N SER A 102 -11.60 26.30 7.02
CA SER A 102 -10.28 25.80 7.37
C SER A 102 -10.43 25.14 8.73
N PHE A 103 -10.48 23.81 8.75
CA PHE A 103 -10.49 23.08 10.01
C PHE A 103 -9.08 23.19 10.62
N PRO A 104 -8.93 23.61 11.90
CA PRO A 104 -7.62 23.81 12.53
C PRO A 104 -6.71 22.58 12.44
N ASP A 105 -7.29 21.37 12.44
CA ASP A 105 -6.58 20.10 12.35
C ASP A 105 -6.49 19.53 10.91
N LYS A 106 -6.94 20.25 9.88
CA LYS A 106 -6.90 19.79 8.48
C LYS A 106 -5.99 20.67 7.64
N ARG A 107 -5.53 20.07 6.54
CA ARG A 107 -4.59 20.71 5.63
C ARG A 107 -5.31 21.75 4.77
N PRO A 108 -4.68 22.87 4.42
CA PRO A 108 -5.34 24.02 3.77
C PRO A 108 -6.02 23.73 2.42
N TRP A 109 -5.66 22.61 1.79
CA TRP A 109 -6.20 22.17 0.50
C TRP A 109 -7.33 21.12 0.62
N MET A 110 -7.69 20.68 1.82
CA MET A 110 -8.88 19.86 2.05
C MET A 110 -10.12 20.75 2.12
N ILE A 111 -10.81 20.89 0.99
CA ILE A 111 -12.13 21.52 0.92
C ILE A 111 -13.21 20.47 1.22
N SER A 112 -14.16 20.82 2.10
CA SER A 112 -15.34 20.00 2.35
C SER A 112 -16.19 19.89 1.07
N HIS A 113 -16.65 18.68 0.76
CA HIS A 113 -17.65 18.43 -0.29
C HIS A 113 -19.07 18.72 0.21
#